data_AF-A0A3E0VE88-F1
#
_entry.id   AF-A0A3E0VE88-F1
#
_cell.length_a   1.000
_cell.length_b   1.000
_cell.length_c   1.000
_cell.angle_alpha   90.00
_cell.angle_beta   90.00
_cell.angle_gamma   90.00
#
_symmetry.space_group_name_H-M   'P 1'
#
loop_
_entity.id
_entity.type
_entity.pdbx_description
1 polymer ?
#
loop_
_entity_poly.entity_id
_entity_poly.type
_entity_poly.pdbx_seq_one_letter_code
_entity_poly.pdbx_strand_id
1 'polypeptide(L)'
;MALDMLVFVRDGRVTGVPLGQHSQTGDLSDCYKLYFDPDGSQKPRYRLVYRFTPNEIEAVAVEAVAVGERRNLGAYLQAARRLDRVADR
;
A
#
# COMPACT_ATOMS: atom_id res chain seq x y z
N MET A 1 13.61 4.93 -1.15
CA MET A 1 12.54 4.86 -2.17
C MET A 1 11.14 4.68 -1.60
N ALA A 2 10.77 3.52 -1.04
CA ALA A 2 9.41 3.33 -0.50
C ALA A 2 9.14 4.27 0.70
N LEU A 3 10.15 4.49 1.55
CA LEU A 3 10.11 5.49 2.61
C LEU A 3 9.94 6.91 2.06
N ASP A 4 10.66 7.28 0.99
CA ASP A 4 10.50 8.58 0.35
C ASP A 4 9.08 8.77 -0.20
N MET A 5 8.47 7.71 -0.75
CA MET A 5 7.08 7.74 -1.18
C MET A 5 6.13 8.01 -0.02
N LEU A 6 6.36 7.44 1.17
CA LEU A 6 5.56 7.74 2.36
C LEU A 6 5.74 9.18 2.82
N VAL A 7 6.95 9.72 2.75
CA VAL A 7 7.21 11.14 3.04
C VAL A 7 6.44 12.03 2.05
N PHE A 8 6.46 11.71 0.76
CA PHE A 8 5.69 12.45 -0.24
C PHE A 8 4.18 12.36 -0.05
N VAL A 9 3.66 11.21 0.40
CA VAL A 9 2.25 11.08 0.78
C VAL A 9 1.94 11.94 2.00
N ARG A 10 2.75 11.86 3.05
CA ARG A 10 2.60 12.65 4.28
C ARG A 10 2.58 14.15 3.99
N ASP A 11 3.47 14.60 3.10
CA ASP A 11 3.60 16.01 2.74
C ASP A 11 2.56 16.45 1.67
N GLY A 12 1.62 15.58 1.28
CA GLY A 12 0.56 15.87 0.31
C GLY A 12 1.03 16.03 -1.14
N ARG A 13 2.28 15.67 -1.44
CA ARG A 13 2.89 15.83 -2.77
C ARG A 13 2.44 14.76 -3.75
N VAL A 14 2.10 13.58 -3.25
CA VAL A 14 1.64 12.44 -4.04
C VAL A 14 0.48 11.77 -3.32
N THR A 15 -0.52 11.31 -4.07
CA THR A 15 -1.65 10.53 -3.52
C THR A 15 -1.70 9.17 -4.19
N GLY A 16 -1.88 8.11 -3.40
CA GLY A 16 -2.06 6.76 -3.88
C GLY A 16 -3.44 6.52 -4.51
N VAL A 17 -3.54 5.44 -5.28
CA VAL A 17 -4.82 4.98 -5.83
C VAL A 17 -5.54 4.17 -4.76
N PRO A 18 -6.82 4.44 -4.44
CA PRO A 18 -7.57 3.64 -3.47
C PRO A 18 -7.67 2.18 -3.93
N LEU A 19 -7.65 1.28 -2.95
CA LEU A 19 -7.92 -0.14 -3.15
C LEU A 19 -9.38 -0.45 -2.76
N GLY A 20 -9.77 -1.70 -2.94
CA GLY A 20 -11.12 -2.16 -2.66
C GLY A 20 -11.15 -3.66 -2.41
N GLN A 21 -12.36 -4.21 -2.41
CA GLN A 21 -12.63 -5.63 -2.32
C GLN A 21 -12.11 -6.39 -3.54
N HIS A 22 -11.47 -7.54 -3.32
CA HIS A 22 -11.03 -8.43 -4.39
C HIS A 22 -10.97 -9.89 -3.93
N SER A 23 -11.48 -10.82 -4.75
CA SER A 23 -11.65 -12.23 -4.40
C SER A 23 -10.39 -12.94 -3.92
N GLN A 24 -9.21 -12.55 -4.42
CA GLN A 24 -7.94 -13.17 -4.06
C GLN A 24 -7.22 -12.52 -2.88
N THR A 25 -7.54 -11.27 -2.55
CA THR A 25 -6.79 -10.49 -1.55
C THR A 25 -7.65 -10.03 -0.38
N GLY A 26 -8.94 -10.36 -0.39
CA GLY A 26 -9.89 -9.89 0.62
C GLY A 26 -10.18 -8.40 0.50
N ASP A 27 -10.53 -7.78 1.62
CA ASP A 27 -10.88 -6.37 1.70
C ASP A 27 -9.65 -5.48 1.94
N LEU A 28 -9.33 -4.61 0.98
CA LEU A 28 -8.29 -3.59 1.14
C LEU A 28 -8.87 -2.17 0.96
N SER A 29 -10.15 -1.96 1.24
CA SER A 29 -10.85 -0.69 0.95
C SER A 29 -10.37 0.51 1.77
N ASP A 30 -9.70 0.28 2.91
CA ASP A 30 -9.03 1.33 3.70
C ASP A 30 -7.58 1.58 3.26
N CYS A 31 -7.09 0.86 2.24
CA CYS A 31 -5.72 0.94 1.77
C CYS A 31 -5.62 1.70 0.44
N TYR A 32 -4.41 2.15 0.15
CA TYR A 32 -4.01 2.81 -1.08
C TYR A 32 -2.78 2.10 -1.66
N LYS A 33 -2.58 2.23 -2.97
CA LYS A 33 -1.36 1.77 -3.66
C LYS A 33 -0.62 2.92 -4.34
N LEU A 34 0.70 2.85 -4.28
CA LEU A 34 1.60 3.62 -5.13
C LEU A 34 2.45 2.70 -6.00
N TYR A 35 2.67 3.12 -7.24
CA TYR A 35 3.55 2.46 -8.18
C TYR A 35 4.94 3.10 -8.09
N PHE A 36 5.99 2.29 -8.00
CA PHE A 36 7.35 2.81 -8.06
C PHE A 36 8.31 1.79 -8.67
N ASP A 37 9.45 2.29 -9.14
CA ASP A 37 10.58 1.47 -9.59
C ASP A 37 11.90 2.23 -9.35
N PRO A 38 12.96 1.59 -8.84
CA PRO A 38 14.25 2.26 -8.63
C PRO A 38 14.92 2.81 -9.88
N ASP A 39 14.75 2.14 -11.02
CA ASP A 39 15.41 2.57 -12.26
C ASP A 39 14.55 3.51 -13.11
N GLY A 40 13.25 3.61 -12.84
CA GLY A 40 12.29 4.46 -13.57
C GLY A 40 12.16 4.19 -15.08
N SER A 41 12.87 3.19 -15.61
CA SER A 41 13.09 2.96 -17.03
C SER A 41 12.02 2.07 -17.67
N GLN A 42 11.24 1.39 -16.84
CA GLN A 42 10.24 0.41 -17.25
C GLN A 42 8.90 0.62 -16.52
N LYS A 43 7.89 -0.17 -16.89
CA LYS A 43 6.62 -0.22 -16.15
C LYS A 43 6.90 -0.54 -14.67
N PRO A 44 6.33 0.22 -13.71
CA PRO A 44 6.63 0.04 -12.30
C PRO A 44 6.39 -1.39 -11.78
N ARG A 45 7.48 -2.07 -11.40
CA ARG A 45 7.43 -3.44 -10.90
C ARG A 45 6.95 -3.51 -9.46
N TYR A 46 7.24 -2.49 -8.66
CA TYR A 46 6.94 -2.49 -7.24
C TYR A 46 5.67 -1.72 -6.91
N ARG A 47 5.06 -2.12 -5.79
CA ARG A 47 3.97 -1.42 -5.14
C ARG A 47 4.30 -1.18 -3.68
N LEU A 48 3.95 0.02 -3.22
CA LEU A 48 3.75 0.33 -1.82
C LEU A 48 2.24 0.26 -1.57
N VAL A 49 1.82 -0.55 -0.60
CA VAL A 49 0.47 -0.54 -0.03
C VAL A 49 0.56 0.16 1.32
N TYR A 50 -0.28 1.17 1.52
CA TYR A 50 -0.30 1.97 2.73
C TYR A 50 -1.74 2.32 3.14
N ARG A 51 -1.94 2.75 4.38
CA ARG A 51 -3.21 3.30 4.87
C ARG A 51 -3.00 4.55 5.71
N PHE A 52 -4.02 5.39 5.78
CA PHE A 52 -4.07 6.48 6.74
C PHE A 52 -4.66 5.95 8.04
N THR A 53 -3.94 6.08 9.14
CA THR A 53 -4.47 5.73 10.47
C THR A 53 -4.69 7.02 11.27
N PRO A 54 -5.87 7.20 11.87
CA PRO A 54 -6.06 8.24 12.86
C PRO A 54 -5.21 7.90 14.09
N ASN A 55 -4.42 8.86 14.59
CA ASN A 55 -3.81 8.75 15.92
C ASN A 55 -4.61 9.57 16.94
N GLU A 56 -4.43 9.27 18.23
CA GLU A 56 -5.20 9.86 19.34
C GLU A 56 -5.03 11.40 19.49
N ILE A 57 -4.14 12.02 18.72
CA ILE A 57 -3.73 13.43 18.85
C ILE A 57 -4.02 14.22 17.55
N GLU A 58 -5.03 13.83 16.76
CA GLU A 58 -5.47 14.52 15.53
C GLU A 58 -4.44 14.55 14.36
N ALA A 59 -3.34 13.80 14.42
CA ALA A 59 -2.40 13.69 13.31
C ALA A 59 -2.64 12.39 12.51
N VAL A 60 -2.85 12.53 11.21
CA VAL A 60 -2.98 11.39 10.29
C VAL A 60 -1.60 10.76 10.11
N ALA A 61 -1.44 9.50 10.52
CA ALA A 61 -0.22 8.72 10.28
C ALA A 61 -0.34 7.92 8.98
N VAL A 62 0.73 7.91 8.18
CA VAL A 62 0.83 7.07 6.98
C VAL A 62 1.52 5.77 7.34
N GLU A 63 0.77 4.67 7.36
CA GLU A 63 1.29 3.35 7.69
C GLU A 63 1.65 2.57 6.43
N ALA A 64 2.91 2.15 6.31
CA ALA A 64 3.32 1.22 5.28
C ALA A 64 2.88 -0.20 5.63
N VAL A 65 1.91 -0.73 4.90
CA VAL A 65 1.40 -2.08 5.14
C VAL A 65 2.26 -3.12 4.43
N ALA A 66 2.60 -2.89 3.16
CA ALA A 66 3.46 -3.81 2.41
C ALA A 66 4.21 -3.13 1.26
N VAL A 67 5.41 -3.64 1.00
CA VAL A 67 6.21 -3.28 -0.16
C VAL A 67 6.62 -4.56 -0.89
N GLY A 68 6.40 -4.61 -2.20
CA GLY A 68 6.81 -5.77 -2.98
C GLY A 68 6.46 -5.65 -4.46
N GLU A 69 6.85 -6.66 -5.23
CA GLU A 69 6.54 -6.74 -6.66
C GLU A 69 5.03 -6.92 -6.93
N ARG A 70 4.60 -6.52 -8.14
CA ARG A 70 3.26 -6.85 -8.65
C ARG A 70 3.03 -8.35 -8.75
N ARG A 71 4.08 -9.08 -9.12
CA ARG A 71 3.97 -10.43 -9.68
C ARG A 71 3.18 -11.29 -8.71
N ASN A 72 2.21 -12.04 -9.25
CA ASN A 72 1.35 -12.93 -8.48
C ASN A 72 0.62 -12.23 -7.31
N LEU A 73 0.33 -10.94 -7.43
CA LEU A 73 -0.30 -10.12 -6.38
C LEU A 73 0.49 -10.06 -5.06
N GLY A 74 1.81 -10.29 -5.10
CA GLY A 74 2.65 -10.46 -3.90
C GLY A 74 2.49 -9.36 -2.85
N ALA A 75 2.60 -8.08 -3.27
CA ALA A 75 2.43 -6.95 -2.35
C ALA A 75 1.04 -6.89 -1.69
N TYR A 76 -0.01 -7.24 -2.43
CA TYR A 76 -1.39 -7.20 -1.93
C TYR A 76 -1.69 -8.38 -0.98
N LEU A 77 -1.22 -9.58 -1.32
CA LEU A 77 -1.38 -10.76 -0.46
C LEU A 77 -0.59 -10.63 0.84
N GLN A 78 0.58 -9.96 0.81
CA GLN A 78 1.30 -9.62 2.05
C GLN A 78 0.53 -8.59 2.87
N ALA A 79 -0.05 -7.56 2.23
CA ALA A 79 -0.85 -6.58 2.93
C ALA A 79 -2.07 -7.22 3.61
N ALA A 80 -2.82 -8.04 2.88
CA ALA A 80 -3.96 -8.78 3.41
C ALA A 80 -3.58 -9.66 4.61
N ARG A 81 -2.44 -10.34 4.56
CA ARG A 81 -1.92 -11.15 5.68
C ARG A 81 -1.55 -10.31 6.90
N ARG A 82 -0.86 -9.18 6.71
CA ARG A 82 -0.44 -8.32 7.84
C ARG A 82 -1.60 -7.59 8.51
N LEU A 83 -2.73 -7.50 7.81
CA LEU A 83 -3.96 -6.88 8.32
C LEU A 83 -5.00 -7.92 8.76
N ASP A 84 -4.64 -9.21 8.79
CA ASP A 84 -5.51 -10.33 9.18
C ASP A 84 -6.81 -10.42 8.35
N ARG A 85 -6.72 -10.23 7.02
CA ARG A 85 -7.86 -10.18 6.09
C ARG A 85 -7.89 -11.29 5.06
N VAL A 86 -6.98 -12.25 5.17
CA VAL A 86 -7.06 -13.45 4.35
C VAL A 86 -8.24 -14.25 4.89
N ALA A 87 -9.20 -14.58 4.04
CA ALA A 87 -10.23 -15.55 4.40
C ALA A 87 -9.52 -16.83 4.86
N ASP A 88 -9.79 -17.26 6.09
CA ASP A 88 -9.42 -18.61 6.54
C ASP A 88 -9.89 -19.59 5.46
N ARG A 89 -8.95 -20.37 4.96
CA ARG A 89 -9.22 -21.39 3.94
C ARG A 89 -9.84 -22.62 4.56
#